data_AF-A0A6G1RFZ9-F1
#
_entry.id   AF-A0A6G1RFZ9-F1
#
_cell.length_a   1.000
_cell.length_b   1.000
_cell.length_c   1.000
_cell.angle_alpha   90.00
_cell.angle_beta   90.00
_cell.angle_gamma   90.00
#
_symmetry.space_group_name_H-M   'P 1'
#
loop_
_entity.id
_entity.type
_entity.pdbx_description
1 polymer ?
#
loop_
_entity_poly.entity_id
_entity_poly.type
_entity_poly.pdbx_seq_one_letter_code
_entity_poly.pdbx_strand_id
1 'polypeptide(L)'
;MASVPPSQPPPKKTVASHVPFADLCSTLERIQKCKSRPEKTKYFKEFMDSWRKFHGALHQKEKDVTDSFYPAMRLILPHLERERMAYGIKETMLAKLYIELLNLPKDGKDAAKLLNYRTPVGSRGDAGDFAMIAYFVLKPRSPKQGRLTIEQVNEHLDAIASNNTAKNKGLVKKSLLQLITQSTALEQKWLIRMIIKDLKLGVSQQTIFSIFHPDAIELHNVTTDLEKVCRQLHDPSVSLSDVSITLFSAFKPMLAAIADVQQVEKQMNSQRFYIETKLDGERMQMHKDGDVYKYFSRNVFD
;
A
#
# COMPACT_ATOMS: atom_id res chain seq x y z
N MET A 1 -15.09 -4.70 49.53
CA MET A 1 -13.97 -4.08 48.79
C MET A 1 -14.13 -4.45 47.33
N ALA A 2 -14.52 -3.49 46.48
CA ALA A 2 -14.70 -3.73 45.06
C ALA A 2 -13.32 -3.83 44.38
N SER A 3 -13.06 -4.95 43.71
CA SER A 3 -11.85 -5.20 42.94
C SER A 3 -11.77 -4.24 41.76
N VAL A 4 -10.75 -3.38 41.77
CA VAL A 4 -10.40 -2.50 40.65
C VAL A 4 -10.03 -3.37 39.44
N PRO A 5 -10.60 -3.13 38.25
CA PRO A 5 -10.22 -3.88 37.05
C PRO A 5 -8.75 -3.60 36.70
N PRO A 6 -8.01 -4.59 36.16
CA PRO A 6 -6.61 -4.40 35.80
C PRO A 6 -6.50 -3.25 34.79
N SER A 7 -5.62 -2.30 35.09
CA SER A 7 -5.27 -1.20 34.20
C SER A 7 -4.88 -1.76 32.83
N GLN A 8 -5.55 -1.32 31.77
CA GLN A 8 -5.13 -1.62 30.40
C GLN A 8 -3.66 -1.23 30.25
N PRO A 9 -2.80 -2.08 29.64
CA PRO A 9 -1.43 -1.71 29.38
C PRO A 9 -1.42 -0.40 28.57
N PRO A 10 -0.48 0.52 28.84
CA PRO A 10 -0.39 1.75 28.08
C PRO A 10 -0.28 1.41 26.58
N PRO A 11 -0.94 2.15 25.69
CA PRO A 11 -0.90 1.86 24.26
C PRO A 11 0.57 1.82 23.81
N LYS A 12 0.96 0.73 23.14
CA LYS A 12 2.31 0.57 22.60
C LYS A 12 2.58 1.77 21.68
N LYS A 13 3.58 2.57 22.02
CA LYS A 13 3.98 3.73 21.22
C LYS A 13 4.66 3.21 19.95
N THR A 14 4.13 3.55 18.78
CA THR A 14 4.74 3.21 17.49
C THR A 14 5.34 4.46 16.87
N VAL A 15 6.28 4.31 15.94
CA VAL A 15 6.72 5.43 15.11
C VAL A 15 5.54 6.00 14.31
N ALA A 16 4.68 5.14 13.78
CA ALA A 16 3.53 5.54 12.98
C ALA A 16 2.53 6.42 13.75
N SER A 17 2.41 6.26 15.08
CA SER A 17 1.57 7.09 15.95
C SER A 17 2.13 8.51 16.15
N HIS A 18 3.38 8.76 15.80
CA HIS A 18 4.05 10.07 15.97
C HIS A 18 4.32 10.77 14.64
N VAL A 19 4.36 10.04 13.53
CA VAL A 19 4.65 10.61 12.20
C VAL A 19 3.35 11.15 11.57
N PRO A 20 3.24 12.48 11.33
CA PRO A 20 2.12 13.06 10.61
C PRO A 20 1.99 12.47 9.20
N PHE A 21 0.75 12.19 8.78
CA PHE A 21 0.48 11.74 7.42
C PHE A 21 0.90 12.76 6.36
N ALA A 22 0.88 14.05 6.71
CA ALA A 22 1.38 15.15 5.89
C ALA A 22 2.84 14.98 5.47
N ASP A 23 3.69 14.39 6.31
CA ASP A 23 5.12 14.20 6.03
C ASP A 23 5.33 13.12 4.96
N LEU A 24 4.56 12.02 5.05
CA LEU A 24 4.51 10.99 4.02
C LEU A 24 4.00 11.58 2.70
N CYS A 25 2.88 12.31 2.74
CA CYS A 25 2.31 12.94 1.54
C CYS A 25 3.26 13.94 0.87
N SER A 26 3.98 14.72 1.67
CA SER A 26 4.99 15.68 1.17
C SER A 26 6.17 14.96 0.51
N THR A 27 6.59 13.83 1.08
CA THR A 27 7.62 12.97 0.50
C THR A 27 7.17 12.39 -0.83
N LEU A 28 5.97 11.81 -0.88
CA LEU A 28 5.38 11.26 -2.12
C LEU A 28 5.20 12.34 -3.20
N GLU A 29 4.83 13.56 -2.80
CA GLU A 29 4.72 14.71 -3.71
C GLU A 29 6.06 15.09 -4.34
N ARG A 30 7.14 15.11 -3.55
CA ARG A 30 8.50 15.37 -4.04
C ARG A 30 8.94 14.27 -5.00
N ILE A 31 8.76 13.00 -4.62
CA ILE A 31 9.07 11.84 -5.47
C ILE A 31 8.32 11.94 -6.80
N GLN A 32 7.01 12.18 -6.80
CA GLN A 32 6.23 12.23 -8.03
C GLN A 32 6.66 13.39 -8.96
N LYS A 33 6.93 14.58 -8.42
CA LYS A 33 7.31 15.76 -9.21
C LYS A 33 8.71 15.65 -9.83
N CYS A 34 9.61 14.91 -9.21
CA CYS A 34 10.95 14.71 -9.74
C CYS A 34 10.93 13.91 -11.04
N LYS A 35 11.80 14.30 -11.97
CA LYS A 35 11.98 13.58 -13.25
C LYS A 35 13.05 12.50 -13.14
N SER A 36 14.13 12.75 -12.39
CA SER A 36 15.26 11.85 -12.33
C SER A 36 15.04 10.71 -11.31
N ARG A 37 15.39 9.47 -11.70
CA ARG A 37 15.33 8.31 -10.79
C ARG A 37 16.21 8.47 -9.54
N PRO A 38 17.45 9.02 -9.62
CA PRO A 38 18.28 9.24 -8.43
C PRO A 38 17.64 10.17 -7.38
N GLU A 39 17.01 11.28 -7.80
CA GLU A 39 16.34 12.19 -6.87
C GLU A 39 15.11 11.54 -6.22
N LYS A 40 14.33 10.76 -7.00
CA LYS A 40 13.21 9.99 -6.46
C LYS A 40 13.67 9.03 -5.35
N THR A 41 14.74 8.29 -5.60
CA THR A 41 15.37 7.39 -4.63
C THR A 41 15.86 8.14 -3.40
N LYS A 42 16.48 9.32 -3.59
CA LYS A 42 16.98 10.17 -2.49
C LYS A 42 15.86 10.56 -1.52
N TYR A 43 14.74 11.11 -2.01
CA TYR A 43 13.64 11.53 -1.13
C TYR A 43 13.02 10.36 -0.35
N PHE A 44 12.88 9.19 -0.98
CA PHE A 44 12.41 8.00 -0.28
C PHE A 44 13.40 7.57 0.81
N LYS A 45 14.70 7.54 0.49
CA LYS A 45 15.77 7.20 1.45
C LYS A 45 15.80 8.15 2.64
N GLU A 46 15.68 9.46 2.41
CA GLU A 46 15.64 10.47 3.48
C GLU A 46 14.49 10.23 4.47
N PHE A 47 13.29 9.96 3.97
CA PHE A 47 12.13 9.64 4.81
C PHE A 47 12.34 8.37 5.62
N MET A 48 12.84 7.31 4.98
CA MET A 48 13.13 6.02 5.63
C MET A 48 14.25 6.13 6.67
N ASP A 49 15.34 6.86 6.38
CA ASP A 49 16.46 7.06 7.31
C ASP A 49 15.99 7.85 8.55
N SER A 50 15.14 8.87 8.35
CA SER A 50 14.51 9.60 9.46
C SER A 50 13.61 8.69 10.30
N TRP A 51 12.83 7.80 9.66
CA TRP A 51 11.99 6.82 10.36
C TRP A 51 12.84 5.88 11.22
N ARG A 52 13.89 5.27 10.65
CA ARG A 52 14.81 4.37 11.37
C ARG A 52 15.49 5.07 12.54
N LYS A 53 15.95 6.30 12.35
CA LYS A 53 16.56 7.10 13.43
C LYS A 53 15.56 7.34 14.57
N PHE A 54 14.31 7.69 14.26
CA PHE A 54 13.29 7.91 15.27
C PHE A 54 12.86 6.61 15.96
N HIS A 55 12.76 5.50 15.21
CA HIS A 55 12.51 4.16 15.77
C HIS A 55 13.55 3.78 16.82
N GLY A 56 14.84 3.90 16.50
CA GLY A 56 15.93 3.60 17.43
C GLY A 56 15.91 4.49 18.69
N ALA A 57 15.49 5.75 18.57
CA ALA A 57 15.32 6.64 19.71
C ALA A 57 14.08 6.29 20.56
N LEU A 58 12.97 5.95 19.91
CA LEU A 58 11.70 5.63 20.57
C LEU A 58 11.78 4.33 21.38
N HIS A 59 12.44 3.31 20.82
CA HIS A 59 12.49 1.97 21.39
C HIS A 59 13.81 1.60 22.06
N GLN A 60 14.66 2.57 22.40
CA GLN A 60 16.01 2.33 22.94
C GLN A 60 16.05 1.39 24.16
N LYS A 61 14.96 1.31 24.95
CA LYS A 61 14.86 0.51 26.18
C LYS A 61 14.02 -0.76 26.03
N GLU A 62 13.50 -1.02 24.84
CA GLU A 62 12.62 -2.15 24.56
C GLU A 62 13.40 -3.27 23.87
N LYS A 63 13.20 -4.51 24.31
CA LYS A 63 13.93 -5.67 23.75
C LYS A 63 13.16 -6.36 22.61
N ASP A 64 11.84 -6.46 22.73
CA ASP A 64 10.98 -7.21 21.80
C ASP A 64 10.04 -6.28 21.03
N VAL A 65 10.63 -5.44 20.18
CA VAL A 65 9.91 -4.41 19.42
C VAL A 65 9.33 -5.02 18.15
N THR A 66 8.01 -4.99 18.03
CA THR A 66 7.30 -5.40 16.80
C THR A 66 7.04 -4.22 15.86
N ASP A 67 7.23 -2.98 16.32
CA ASP A 67 7.09 -1.79 15.48
C ASP A 67 8.12 -1.77 14.36
N SER A 68 7.69 -1.35 13.17
CA SER A 68 8.49 -1.41 11.96
C SER A 68 8.07 -0.33 10.95
N PHE A 69 8.67 -0.33 9.77
CA PHE A 69 8.29 0.57 8.68
C PHE A 69 6.97 0.17 8.00
N TYR A 70 6.34 -0.93 8.41
CA TYR A 70 5.15 -1.49 7.77
C TYR A 70 3.99 -0.49 7.59
N PRO A 71 3.59 0.32 8.60
CA PRO A 71 2.47 1.25 8.46
C PRO A 71 2.67 2.28 7.34
N ALA A 72 3.92 2.68 7.05
CA ALA A 72 4.25 3.52 5.91
C ALA A 72 4.37 2.70 4.62
N MET A 73 5.09 1.56 4.66
CA MET A 73 5.33 0.72 3.49
C MET A 73 4.04 0.26 2.81
N ARG A 74 3.02 -0.13 3.59
CA ARG A 74 1.72 -0.56 3.06
C ARG A 74 0.93 0.56 2.37
N LEU A 75 1.18 1.82 2.72
CA LEU A 75 0.62 3.00 2.03
C LEU A 75 1.43 3.40 0.79
N ILE A 76 2.73 3.11 0.77
CA ILE A 76 3.63 3.38 -0.36
C ILE A 76 3.48 2.33 -1.46
N LEU A 77 3.25 1.06 -1.08
CA LEU A 77 3.05 -0.09 -1.97
C LEU A 77 1.66 -0.74 -1.74
N PRO A 78 0.55 -0.01 -1.91
CA PRO A 78 -0.80 -0.49 -1.54
C PRO A 78 -1.30 -1.63 -2.43
N HIS A 79 -0.72 -1.85 -3.61
CA HIS A 79 -1.00 -3.01 -4.45
C HIS A 79 -0.44 -4.32 -3.88
N LEU A 80 0.52 -4.22 -2.93
CA LEU A 80 1.06 -5.35 -2.17
C LEU A 80 0.38 -5.53 -0.81
N GLU A 81 -0.63 -4.72 -0.49
CA GLU A 81 -1.47 -4.91 0.70
C GLU A 81 -2.18 -6.27 0.65
N ARG A 82 -2.08 -7.02 1.75
CA ARG A 82 -2.67 -8.37 1.91
C ARG A 82 -3.43 -8.55 3.22
N GLU A 83 -3.11 -7.78 4.26
CA GLU A 83 -3.81 -7.86 5.55
C GLU A 83 -5.20 -7.21 5.44
N ARG A 84 -5.29 -6.05 4.76
CA ARG A 84 -6.59 -5.42 4.49
C ARG A 84 -7.30 -6.05 3.30
N MET A 85 -8.53 -6.49 3.55
CA MET A 85 -9.50 -6.84 2.51
C MET A 85 -9.83 -5.64 1.61
N ALA A 86 -10.48 -5.90 0.48
CA ALA A 86 -10.85 -4.86 -0.47
C ALA A 86 -11.74 -3.78 0.18
N TYR A 87 -11.45 -2.51 -0.10
CA TYR A 87 -12.23 -1.38 0.41
C TYR A 87 -13.65 -1.29 -0.18
N GLY A 88 -13.90 -1.92 -1.34
CA GLY A 88 -15.18 -1.79 -2.06
C GLY A 88 -15.43 -0.38 -2.62
N ILE A 89 -14.40 0.46 -2.67
CA ILE A 89 -14.49 1.85 -3.12
C ILE A 89 -13.89 1.97 -4.52
N LYS A 90 -14.63 2.63 -5.42
CA LYS A 90 -14.18 3.05 -6.76
C LYS A 90 -14.32 4.57 -6.91
N GLU A 91 -13.74 5.13 -7.96
CA GLU A 91 -13.75 6.56 -8.25
C GLU A 91 -15.16 7.15 -8.28
N THR A 92 -16.14 6.44 -8.85
CA THR A 92 -17.54 6.89 -8.88
C THR A 92 -18.15 7.03 -7.48
N MET A 93 -17.78 6.17 -6.52
CA MET A 93 -18.25 6.27 -5.14
C MET A 93 -17.61 7.47 -4.44
N LEU A 94 -16.30 7.67 -4.63
CA LEU A 94 -15.57 8.84 -4.12
C LEU A 94 -16.14 10.13 -4.70
N ALA A 95 -16.42 10.19 -6.01
CA ALA A 95 -17.02 11.34 -6.67
C ALA A 95 -18.35 11.73 -6.01
N LYS A 96 -19.27 10.76 -5.84
CA LYS A 96 -20.57 11.00 -5.19
C LYS A 96 -20.40 11.49 -3.75
N LEU A 97 -19.47 10.91 -3.00
CA LEU A 97 -19.22 11.33 -1.62
C LEU A 97 -18.65 12.74 -1.55
N TYR A 98 -17.71 13.11 -2.42
CA TYR A 98 -17.17 14.46 -2.48
C TYR A 98 -18.23 15.50 -2.86
N ILE A 99 -19.12 15.17 -3.79
CA ILE A 99 -20.25 16.04 -4.16
C ILE A 99 -21.17 16.27 -2.97
N GLU A 100 -21.51 15.20 -2.24
CA GLU A 100 -22.35 15.25 -1.02
C GLU A 100 -21.68 16.07 0.09
N LEU A 101 -20.43 15.76 0.41
CA LEU A 101 -19.68 16.34 1.53
C LEU A 101 -19.35 17.83 1.33
N LEU A 102 -18.97 18.21 0.11
CA LEU A 102 -18.64 19.60 -0.23
C LEU A 102 -19.88 20.41 -0.63
N ASN A 103 -21.07 19.80 -0.57
CA ASN A 103 -22.34 20.37 -1.04
C ASN A 103 -22.21 21.01 -2.43
N LEU A 104 -21.59 20.30 -3.37
CA LEU A 104 -21.42 20.80 -4.73
C LEU A 104 -22.78 20.80 -5.45
N PRO A 105 -23.10 21.84 -6.25
CA PRO A 105 -24.27 21.81 -7.12
C PRO A 105 -24.22 20.57 -8.01
N LYS A 106 -25.27 19.75 -8.01
CA LYS A 106 -25.31 18.46 -8.74
C LYS A 106 -25.05 18.64 -10.24
N ASP A 107 -25.57 19.72 -10.81
CA ASP A 107 -25.39 20.11 -12.22
C ASP A 107 -24.20 21.07 -12.43
N GLY A 108 -23.40 21.29 -11.39
CA GLY A 108 -22.24 22.18 -11.41
C GLY A 108 -21.03 21.57 -12.12
N LYS A 109 -20.15 22.45 -12.63
CA LYS A 109 -18.93 22.05 -13.36
C LYS A 109 -18.02 21.11 -12.56
N ASP A 110 -17.86 21.35 -11.25
CA ASP A 110 -17.00 20.53 -10.39
C ASP A 110 -17.58 19.13 -10.14
N ALA A 111 -18.90 19.02 -9.94
CA ALA A 111 -19.60 17.74 -9.79
C ALA A 111 -19.51 16.91 -11.08
N ALA A 112 -19.76 17.55 -12.23
CA ALA A 112 -19.63 16.92 -13.55
C ALA A 112 -18.19 16.42 -13.81
N LYS A 113 -17.17 17.19 -13.44
CA LYS A 113 -15.75 16.78 -13.55
C LYS A 113 -15.42 15.55 -12.72
N LEU A 114 -15.91 15.47 -11.47
CA LEU A 114 -15.68 14.32 -10.60
C LEU A 114 -16.35 13.05 -11.13
N LEU A 115 -17.60 13.15 -11.59
CA LEU A 115 -18.36 12.00 -12.11
C LEU A 115 -17.82 11.52 -13.46
N ASN A 116 -17.41 12.46 -14.33
CA ASN A 116 -16.95 12.19 -15.69
C ASN A 116 -15.44 12.40 -15.85
N TYR A 117 -14.66 11.95 -14.87
CA TYR A 117 -13.21 12.22 -14.77
C TYR A 117 -12.36 11.72 -15.95
N ARG A 118 -12.90 10.82 -16.77
CA ARG A 118 -12.25 10.29 -17.98
C ARG A 118 -12.52 11.15 -19.22
N THR A 119 -13.56 11.97 -19.20
CA THR A 119 -13.89 12.84 -20.33
C THR A 119 -12.87 13.97 -20.38
N PRO A 120 -12.16 14.17 -21.49
CA PRO A 120 -11.20 15.26 -21.62
C PRO A 120 -11.93 16.60 -21.54
N VAL A 121 -11.61 17.40 -20.52
CA VAL A 121 -12.17 18.74 -20.32
C VAL A 121 -11.05 19.77 -20.50
N GLY A 122 -10.71 20.07 -21.76
CA GLY A 122 -9.69 21.05 -22.16
C GLY A 122 -8.28 20.48 -22.34
N SER A 123 -7.30 21.39 -22.51
CA SER A 123 -5.91 21.06 -22.94
C SER A 123 -4.98 20.55 -21.83
N ARG A 124 -5.44 20.45 -20.57
CA ARG A 124 -4.62 19.86 -19.48
C ARG A 124 -4.78 18.34 -19.52
N GLY A 125 -3.66 17.63 -19.67
CA GLY A 125 -3.60 16.16 -19.75
C GLY A 125 -3.92 15.40 -18.46
N ASP A 126 -4.75 15.95 -17.58
CA ASP A 126 -5.17 15.33 -16.30
C ASP A 126 -6.39 14.41 -16.47
N ALA A 127 -6.97 14.35 -17.68
CA ALA A 127 -8.09 13.46 -17.99
C ALA A 127 -7.72 12.00 -17.71
N GLY A 128 -8.52 11.32 -16.89
CA GLY A 128 -8.26 9.95 -16.46
C GLY A 128 -7.48 9.81 -15.13
N ASP A 129 -6.91 10.86 -14.55
CA ASP A 129 -6.39 10.84 -13.16
C ASP A 129 -7.42 11.45 -12.20
N PHE A 130 -8.27 10.59 -11.65
CA PHE A 130 -9.32 11.00 -10.70
C PHE A 130 -8.75 11.73 -9.47
N ALA A 131 -7.59 11.31 -8.94
CA ALA A 131 -7.00 11.91 -7.75
C ALA A 131 -6.55 13.35 -8.02
N MET A 132 -5.97 13.62 -9.20
CA MET A 132 -5.59 14.97 -9.62
C MET A 132 -6.80 15.87 -9.85
N ILE A 133 -7.86 15.34 -10.49
CA ILE A 133 -9.11 16.08 -10.69
C ILE A 133 -9.73 16.44 -9.32
N ALA A 134 -9.84 15.47 -8.42
CA ALA A 134 -10.33 15.69 -7.07
C ALA A 134 -9.49 16.72 -6.31
N TYR A 135 -8.15 16.65 -6.39
CA TYR A 135 -7.26 17.62 -5.78
C TYR A 135 -7.59 19.08 -6.18
N PHE A 136 -7.80 19.34 -7.47
CA PHE A 136 -8.11 20.71 -7.93
C PHE A 136 -9.49 21.20 -7.44
N VAL A 137 -10.47 20.31 -7.35
CA VAL A 137 -11.79 20.64 -6.76
C VAL A 137 -11.69 20.89 -5.26
N LEU A 138 -10.82 20.13 -4.57
CA LEU A 138 -10.63 20.17 -3.12
C LEU A 138 -9.76 21.32 -2.64
N LYS A 139 -8.80 21.77 -3.45
CA LYS A 139 -7.81 22.80 -3.10
C LYS A 139 -8.41 24.07 -2.48
N PRO A 140 -9.50 24.67 -3.02
CA PRO A 140 -10.12 25.85 -2.40
C PRO A 140 -11.05 25.54 -1.22
N ARG A 141 -11.35 24.26 -0.93
CA ARG A 141 -12.43 23.84 0.00
C ARG A 141 -11.94 23.02 1.20
N SER A 142 -10.68 22.59 1.21
CA SER A 142 -10.12 21.72 2.25
C SER A 142 -9.40 22.52 3.33
N PRO A 143 -9.24 21.95 4.55
CA PRO A 143 -8.40 22.55 5.59
C PRO A 143 -6.97 22.82 5.08
N LYS A 144 -6.32 23.83 5.66
CA LYS A 144 -4.91 24.17 5.36
C LYS A 144 -3.91 23.23 6.02
N GLN A 145 -4.31 22.53 7.08
CA GLN A 145 -3.46 21.63 7.85
C GLN A 145 -4.19 20.32 8.15
N GLY A 146 -3.51 19.20 7.93
CA GLY A 146 -3.98 17.86 8.28
C GLY A 146 -3.69 17.55 9.74
N ARG A 147 -4.44 16.62 10.32
CA ARG A 147 -4.34 16.27 11.75
C ARG A 147 -4.00 14.80 12.01
N LEU A 148 -4.00 13.98 10.97
CA LEU A 148 -3.86 12.54 11.11
C LEU A 148 -2.39 12.12 11.11
N THR A 149 -2.09 11.11 11.92
CA THR A 149 -0.82 10.37 11.86
C THR A 149 -0.95 9.20 10.87
N ILE A 150 0.17 8.58 10.51
CA ILE A 150 0.17 7.40 9.63
C ILE A 150 -0.59 6.23 10.27
N GLU A 151 -0.50 6.07 11.59
CA GLU A 151 -1.26 5.05 12.32
C GLU A 151 -2.77 5.30 12.19
N GLN A 152 -3.25 6.51 12.48
CA GLN A 152 -4.68 6.85 12.39
C GLN A 152 -5.23 6.71 10.98
N VAL A 153 -4.44 7.04 9.95
CA VAL A 153 -4.83 6.77 8.56
C VAL A 153 -5.02 5.28 8.31
N ASN A 154 -4.10 4.45 8.79
CA ASN A 154 -4.24 3.00 8.67
C ASN A 154 -5.47 2.49 9.43
N GLU A 155 -5.70 2.92 10.68
CA GLU A 155 -6.89 2.54 11.46
C GLU A 155 -8.20 2.87 10.73
N HIS A 156 -8.29 4.04 10.11
CA HIS A 156 -9.46 4.41 9.31
C HIS A 156 -9.61 3.56 8.05
N LEU A 157 -8.52 3.23 7.37
CA LEU A 157 -8.54 2.33 6.20
C LEU A 157 -8.90 0.90 6.61
N ASP A 158 -8.46 0.43 7.77
CA ASP A 158 -8.81 -0.88 8.33
C ASP A 158 -10.31 -0.92 8.66
N ALA A 159 -10.84 0.14 9.27
CA ALA A 159 -12.27 0.31 9.51
C ALA A 159 -13.07 0.31 8.20
N ILE A 160 -12.59 0.96 7.13
CA ILE A 160 -13.24 0.95 5.81
C ILE A 160 -13.27 -0.49 5.25
N ALA A 161 -12.14 -1.19 5.26
CA ALA A 161 -12.04 -2.55 4.73
C ALA A 161 -12.95 -3.52 5.52
N SER A 162 -12.89 -3.48 6.85
CA SER A 162 -13.70 -4.32 7.74
C SER A 162 -15.20 -4.05 7.56
N ASN A 163 -15.61 -2.78 7.53
CA ASN A 163 -17.02 -2.43 7.34
C ASN A 163 -17.53 -2.78 5.92
N ASN A 164 -16.66 -2.75 4.90
CA ASN A 164 -17.01 -3.23 3.57
C ASN A 164 -17.26 -4.75 3.57
N THR A 165 -16.39 -5.53 4.21
CA THR A 165 -16.59 -6.98 4.40
C THR A 165 -17.89 -7.27 5.15
N ALA A 166 -18.20 -6.50 6.18
CA ALA A 166 -19.46 -6.57 6.93
C ALA A 166 -20.68 -6.00 6.17
N LYS A 167 -20.49 -5.53 4.92
CA LYS A 167 -21.53 -4.90 4.07
C LYS A 167 -22.21 -3.67 4.69
N ASN A 168 -21.55 -3.00 5.65
CA ASN A 168 -22.07 -1.82 6.34
C ASN A 168 -21.66 -0.52 5.63
N LYS A 169 -22.39 -0.16 4.57
CA LYS A 169 -22.11 1.03 3.75
C LYS A 169 -22.17 2.34 4.54
N GLY A 170 -22.98 2.43 5.59
CA GLY A 170 -23.09 3.61 6.44
C GLY A 170 -21.80 3.88 7.21
N LEU A 171 -21.21 2.84 7.81
CA LEU A 171 -19.93 2.96 8.51
C LEU A 171 -18.75 3.19 7.56
N VAL A 172 -18.75 2.57 6.37
CA VAL A 172 -17.75 2.87 5.32
C VAL A 172 -17.76 4.37 4.98
N LYS A 173 -18.95 4.95 4.74
CA LYS A 173 -19.09 6.40 4.49
C LYS A 173 -18.59 7.23 5.68
N LYS A 174 -18.91 6.83 6.91
CA LYS A 174 -18.49 7.53 8.13
C LYS A 174 -16.97 7.55 8.29
N SER A 175 -16.30 6.41 8.13
CA SER A 175 -14.83 6.34 8.22
C SER A 175 -14.15 7.14 7.11
N LEU A 176 -14.70 7.11 5.89
CA LEU A 176 -14.18 7.91 4.78
C LEU A 176 -14.40 9.43 5.00
N LEU A 177 -15.54 9.82 5.58
CA LEU A 177 -15.80 11.20 6.00
C LEU A 177 -14.80 11.68 7.05
N GLN A 178 -14.43 10.82 8.01
CA GLN A 178 -13.41 11.13 9.02
C GLN A 178 -12.03 11.37 8.39
N LEU A 179 -11.63 10.56 7.40
CA LEU A 179 -10.40 10.80 6.63
C LEU A 179 -10.46 12.15 5.89
N ILE A 180 -11.55 12.40 5.14
CA ILE A 180 -11.67 13.61 4.30
C ILE A 180 -11.66 14.89 5.14
N THR A 181 -12.41 14.93 6.23
CA THR A 181 -12.57 16.15 7.05
C THR A 181 -11.32 16.52 7.86
N GLN A 182 -10.40 15.57 8.07
CA GLN A 182 -9.18 15.76 8.85
C GLN A 182 -7.90 15.86 8.00
N SER A 183 -8.05 15.87 6.67
CA SER A 183 -6.93 15.91 5.72
C SER A 183 -7.01 17.12 4.79
N THR A 184 -5.86 17.70 4.46
CA THR A 184 -5.71 18.72 3.41
C THR A 184 -6.04 18.16 2.03
N ALA A 185 -6.24 19.04 1.04
CA ALA A 185 -6.44 18.62 -0.34
C ALA A 185 -5.28 17.75 -0.87
N LEU A 186 -4.04 18.05 -0.49
CA LEU A 186 -2.86 17.27 -0.90
C LEU A 186 -2.86 15.88 -0.29
N GLU A 187 -3.15 15.76 1.01
CA GLU A 187 -3.27 14.47 1.70
C GLU A 187 -4.41 13.63 1.11
N GLN A 188 -5.56 14.25 0.84
CA GLN A 188 -6.69 13.59 0.21
C GLN A 188 -6.37 13.06 -1.19
N LYS A 189 -5.55 13.79 -1.98
CA LYS A 189 -5.04 13.28 -3.27
C LYS A 189 -4.32 11.95 -3.10
N TRP A 190 -3.46 11.85 -2.09
CA TRP A 190 -2.69 10.64 -1.81
C TRP A 190 -3.55 9.53 -1.20
N LEU A 191 -4.50 9.85 -0.32
CA LEU A 191 -5.47 8.89 0.20
C LEU A 191 -6.29 8.24 -0.93
N ILE A 192 -6.78 9.03 -1.89
CA ILE A 192 -7.49 8.49 -3.06
C ILE A 192 -6.60 7.47 -3.79
N ARG A 193 -5.33 7.81 -4.04
CA ARG A 193 -4.39 6.91 -4.71
C ARG A 193 -4.08 5.64 -3.91
N MET A 194 -3.99 5.74 -2.58
CA MET A 194 -3.82 4.60 -1.68
C MET A 194 -5.05 3.68 -1.70
N ILE A 195 -6.26 4.25 -1.69
CA ILE A 195 -7.53 3.51 -1.77
C ILE A 195 -7.68 2.81 -3.13
N ILE A 196 -7.36 3.50 -4.23
CA ILE A 196 -7.39 2.95 -5.60
C ILE A 196 -6.20 2.00 -5.86
N LYS A 197 -5.19 2.00 -4.98
CA LYS A 197 -3.97 1.21 -5.05
C LYS A 197 -3.07 1.53 -6.26
N ASP A 198 -3.05 2.80 -6.68
CA ASP A 198 -2.16 3.31 -7.75
C ASP A 198 -1.60 4.70 -7.39
N LEU A 199 -0.35 4.75 -6.93
CA LEU A 199 0.31 6.01 -6.53
C LEU A 199 0.89 6.82 -7.69
N LYS A 200 1.16 6.20 -8.85
CA LYS A 200 1.81 6.85 -9.99
C LYS A 200 3.13 7.58 -9.63
N LEU A 201 4.00 6.97 -8.82
CA LEU A 201 5.26 7.61 -8.37
C LEU A 201 6.35 7.67 -9.46
N GLY A 202 6.25 6.82 -10.49
CA GLY A 202 7.31 6.66 -11.50
C GLY A 202 8.56 5.96 -10.96
N VAL A 203 8.42 5.20 -9.86
CA VAL A 203 9.42 4.25 -9.35
C VAL A 203 8.78 2.88 -9.20
N SER A 204 9.53 1.84 -9.55
CA SER A 204 9.06 0.46 -9.41
C SER A 204 9.12 0.00 -7.96
N GLN A 205 8.28 -0.98 -7.59
CA GLN A 205 8.35 -1.64 -6.29
C GLN A 205 9.74 -2.25 -6.03
N GLN A 206 10.41 -2.77 -7.08
CA GLN A 206 11.77 -3.32 -6.95
C GLN A 206 12.74 -2.23 -6.51
N THR A 207 12.61 -1.01 -7.04
CA THR A 207 13.44 0.12 -6.62
C THR A 207 13.20 0.46 -5.14
N ILE A 208 11.93 0.50 -4.70
CA ILE A 208 11.57 0.75 -3.30
C ILE A 208 12.17 -0.33 -2.38
N PHE A 209 12.02 -1.61 -2.75
CA PHE A 209 12.60 -2.71 -1.98
C PHE A 209 14.12 -2.65 -1.93
N SER A 210 14.82 -2.42 -3.05
CA SER A 210 16.27 -2.30 -3.08
C SER A 210 16.80 -1.15 -2.21
N ILE A 211 16.03 -0.07 -2.05
CA ILE A 211 16.40 1.03 -1.14
C ILE A 211 16.13 0.63 0.32
N PHE A 212 15.05 -0.12 0.56
CA PHE A 212 14.68 -0.57 1.90
C PHE A 212 15.69 -1.55 2.48
N HIS A 213 15.99 -2.63 1.76
CA HIS A 213 16.95 -3.66 2.15
C HIS A 213 17.35 -4.52 0.92
N PRO A 214 18.62 -4.95 0.77
CA PRO A 214 19.06 -5.84 -0.33
C PRO A 214 18.17 -7.09 -0.49
N ASP A 215 17.88 -7.78 0.61
CA ASP A 215 17.10 -9.03 0.63
C ASP A 215 15.57 -8.83 0.54
N ALA A 216 15.07 -7.58 0.51
CA ALA A 216 13.62 -7.32 0.58
C ALA A 216 12.85 -7.92 -0.60
N ILE A 217 13.45 -7.91 -1.79
CA ILE A 217 12.84 -8.49 -2.99
C ILE A 217 12.70 -10.00 -2.84
N GLU A 218 13.78 -10.66 -2.42
CA GLU A 218 13.84 -12.12 -2.27
C GLU A 218 12.87 -12.58 -1.19
N LEU A 219 12.93 -11.95 -0.01
CA LEU A 219 12.04 -12.26 1.11
C LEU A 219 10.57 -12.06 0.73
N HIS A 220 10.23 -10.93 0.10
CA HIS A 220 8.86 -10.69 -0.36
C HIS A 220 8.42 -11.73 -1.41
N ASN A 221 9.31 -12.26 -2.24
CA ASN A 221 8.93 -13.25 -3.24
C ASN A 221 8.55 -14.59 -2.60
N VAL A 222 9.13 -14.94 -1.44
CA VAL A 222 8.82 -16.20 -0.74
C VAL A 222 7.75 -16.06 0.35
N THR A 223 7.45 -14.85 0.82
CA THR A 223 6.43 -14.61 1.86
C THR A 223 5.17 -13.89 1.37
N THR A 224 5.30 -13.03 0.35
CA THR A 224 4.27 -12.07 -0.09
C THR A 224 3.66 -11.26 1.06
N ASP A 225 4.46 -10.99 2.08
CA ASP A 225 4.03 -10.33 3.33
C ASP A 225 4.92 -9.11 3.60
N LEU A 226 4.35 -7.92 3.43
CA LEU A 226 5.02 -6.66 3.67
C LEU A 226 5.38 -6.43 5.14
N GLU A 227 4.56 -6.92 6.08
CA GLU A 227 4.83 -6.74 7.51
C GLU A 227 6.04 -7.59 7.91
N LYS A 228 6.06 -8.86 7.48
CA LYS A 228 7.19 -9.76 7.70
C LYS A 228 8.47 -9.20 7.07
N VAL A 229 8.40 -8.63 5.87
CA VAL A 229 9.54 -7.95 5.22
C VAL A 229 10.01 -6.77 6.06
N CYS A 230 9.11 -5.88 6.46
CA CYS A 230 9.48 -4.68 7.23
C CYS A 230 10.02 -5.00 8.63
N ARG A 231 9.55 -6.08 9.26
CA ARG A 231 9.97 -6.51 10.59
C ARG A 231 11.29 -7.28 10.58
N GLN A 232 11.46 -8.24 9.67
CA GLN A 232 12.68 -9.06 9.61
C GLN A 232 13.87 -8.30 9.04
N LEU A 233 13.64 -7.36 8.11
CA LEU A 233 14.69 -6.57 7.46
C LEU A 233 14.71 -5.13 7.96
N HIS A 234 14.41 -4.93 9.25
CA HIS A 234 14.38 -3.61 9.86
C HIS A 234 15.77 -2.93 9.79
N ASP A 235 16.81 -3.67 10.19
CA ASP A 235 18.21 -3.25 10.14
C ASP A 235 18.76 -3.46 8.71
N PRO A 236 19.18 -2.39 8.00
CA PRO A 236 19.72 -2.50 6.65
C PRO A 236 21.09 -3.19 6.56
N SER A 237 21.77 -3.42 7.69
CA SER A 237 23.09 -4.03 7.75
C SER A 237 23.07 -5.54 8.05
N VAL A 238 21.91 -6.08 8.41
CA VAL A 238 21.74 -7.49 8.78
C VAL A 238 21.00 -8.25 7.68
N SER A 239 21.75 -9.02 6.90
CA SER A 239 21.17 -9.90 5.87
C SER A 239 20.63 -11.20 6.46
N LEU A 240 19.65 -11.78 5.78
CA LEU A 240 19.14 -13.10 6.10
C LEU A 240 20.06 -14.17 5.50
N SER A 241 20.40 -15.20 6.29
CA SER A 241 21.28 -16.28 5.82
C SER A 241 20.60 -17.19 4.79
N ASP A 242 19.31 -17.51 5.01
CA ASP A 242 18.55 -18.44 4.16
C ASP A 242 17.14 -17.91 3.91
N VAL A 243 16.94 -17.27 2.76
CA VAL A 243 15.61 -16.89 2.29
C VAL A 243 15.05 -18.03 1.45
N SER A 244 14.09 -18.76 2.01
CA SER A 244 13.51 -19.94 1.35
C SER A 244 11.98 -19.99 1.49
N ILE A 245 11.37 -20.82 0.65
CA ILE A 245 9.94 -21.11 0.73
C ILE A 245 9.68 -21.81 2.08
N THR A 246 8.71 -21.28 2.83
CA THR A 246 8.33 -21.82 4.14
C THR A 246 6.89 -22.30 4.12
N LEU A 247 6.63 -23.34 4.91
CA LEU A 247 5.30 -23.93 5.05
C LEU A 247 4.28 -22.87 5.51
N PHE A 248 3.09 -22.90 4.89
CA PHE A 248 1.99 -21.95 5.08
C PHE A 248 2.30 -20.48 4.79
N SER A 249 3.48 -20.19 4.22
CA SER A 249 3.83 -18.89 3.67
C SER A 249 3.65 -18.91 2.16
N ALA A 250 2.95 -17.91 1.67
CA ALA A 250 2.50 -17.88 0.30
C ALA A 250 3.57 -17.23 -0.60
N PHE A 251 4.09 -17.99 -1.57
CA PHE A 251 5.20 -17.54 -2.43
C PHE A 251 4.74 -17.25 -3.86
N LYS A 252 5.42 -16.29 -4.51
CA LYS A 252 5.16 -15.96 -5.93
C LYS A 252 5.54 -17.14 -6.83
N PRO A 253 4.60 -17.69 -7.61
CA PRO A 253 4.92 -18.78 -8.52
C PRO A 253 5.87 -18.29 -9.62
N MET A 254 6.81 -19.15 -10.00
CA MET A 254 7.66 -18.93 -11.17
C MET A 254 6.79 -18.79 -12.43
N LEU A 255 7.11 -17.79 -13.25
CA LEU A 255 6.45 -17.48 -14.51
C LEU A 255 7.27 -17.98 -15.69
N ALA A 256 6.61 -18.24 -16.82
CA ALA A 256 7.26 -18.57 -18.07
C ALA A 256 7.39 -17.31 -18.95
N ALA A 257 8.54 -17.16 -19.60
CA ALA A 257 8.71 -16.20 -20.68
C ALA A 257 8.10 -16.75 -21.98
N ILE A 258 7.72 -15.86 -22.90
CA ILE A 258 7.38 -16.26 -24.26
C ILE A 258 8.68 -16.67 -24.94
N ALA A 259 8.70 -17.87 -25.52
CA ALA A 259 9.85 -18.43 -26.22
C ALA A 259 9.60 -18.50 -27.72
N ASP A 260 10.64 -18.26 -28.51
CA ASP A 260 10.66 -18.55 -29.93
C ASP A 260 11.09 -20.01 -30.11
N VAL A 261 10.25 -20.80 -30.77
CA VAL A 261 10.48 -22.24 -31.02
C VAL A 261 11.81 -22.45 -31.76
N GLN A 262 12.19 -21.53 -32.65
CA GLN A 262 13.45 -21.63 -33.39
C GLN A 262 14.68 -21.38 -32.52
N GLN A 263 14.50 -20.71 -31.37
CA GLN A 263 15.59 -20.37 -30.45
C GLN A 263 15.57 -21.21 -29.17
N VAL A 264 14.63 -22.14 -29.04
CA VAL A 264 14.42 -22.87 -27.77
C VAL A 264 15.65 -23.67 -27.36
N GLU A 265 16.34 -24.33 -28.31
CA GLU A 265 17.57 -25.07 -28.01
C GLU A 265 18.65 -24.16 -27.45
N LYS A 266 18.82 -22.97 -28.04
CA LYS A 266 19.76 -21.97 -27.57
C LYS A 266 19.36 -21.43 -26.20
N GLN A 267 18.08 -21.15 -25.97
CA GLN A 267 17.55 -20.69 -24.67
C GLN A 267 17.73 -21.74 -23.57
N MET A 268 17.72 -23.01 -23.94
CA MET A 268 17.97 -24.16 -23.05
C MET A 268 19.46 -24.54 -22.98
N ASN A 269 20.36 -23.67 -23.45
CA ASN A 269 21.81 -23.86 -23.44
C ASN A 269 22.28 -25.17 -24.13
N SER A 270 21.53 -25.64 -25.13
CA SER A 270 21.79 -26.91 -25.84
C SER A 270 21.86 -28.12 -24.90
N GLN A 271 21.17 -28.06 -23.75
CA GLN A 271 21.04 -29.15 -22.79
C GLN A 271 19.66 -29.80 -22.88
N ARG A 272 19.49 -30.93 -22.20
CA ARG A 272 18.18 -31.59 -22.09
C ARG A 272 17.21 -30.70 -21.32
N PHE A 273 15.99 -30.58 -21.83
CA PHE A 273 14.90 -29.85 -21.19
C PHE A 273 13.59 -30.65 -21.26
N TYR A 274 12.62 -30.29 -20.42
CA TYR A 274 11.31 -30.92 -20.38
C TYR A 274 10.30 -30.21 -21.28
N ILE A 275 9.36 -30.97 -21.81
CA ILE A 275 8.19 -30.45 -22.55
C ILE A 275 6.95 -30.96 -21.82
N GLU A 276 6.15 -30.02 -21.34
CA GLU A 276 4.92 -30.29 -20.59
C GLU A 276 3.74 -29.56 -21.23
N THR A 277 2.53 -30.12 -21.09
CA THR A 277 1.32 -29.48 -21.59
C THR A 277 1.00 -28.25 -20.73
N LYS A 278 0.90 -27.07 -21.37
CA LYS A 278 0.43 -25.86 -20.69
C LYS A 278 -1.08 -25.94 -20.50
N LEU A 279 -1.49 -26.41 -19.32
CA LEU A 279 -2.91 -26.48 -18.94
C LEU A 279 -3.55 -25.08 -18.89
N ASP A 280 -4.80 -24.98 -19.33
CA ASP A 280 -5.61 -23.76 -19.28
C ASP A 280 -6.59 -23.83 -18.12
N GLY A 281 -6.11 -23.40 -16.95
CA GLY A 281 -6.87 -23.37 -15.71
C GLY A 281 -6.31 -22.34 -14.75
N GLU A 282 -6.65 -22.47 -13.47
CA GLU A 282 -6.17 -21.56 -12.43
C GLU A 282 -4.91 -22.08 -11.75
N ARG A 283 -3.91 -21.21 -11.60
CA ARG A 283 -2.68 -21.56 -10.86
C ARG A 283 -2.98 -21.57 -9.37
N MET A 284 -2.74 -22.71 -8.74
CA MET A 284 -2.94 -22.92 -7.30
C MET A 284 -1.66 -23.49 -6.66
N GLN A 285 -1.40 -23.08 -5.42
CA GLN A 285 -0.35 -23.61 -4.55
C GLN A 285 -1.01 -24.24 -3.33
N MET A 286 -0.69 -25.50 -3.02
CA MET A 286 -1.20 -26.19 -1.84
C MET A 286 -0.09 -26.36 -0.82
N HIS A 287 -0.37 -26.01 0.43
CA HIS A 287 0.45 -26.31 1.60
C HIS A 287 -0.30 -27.29 2.49
N LYS A 288 0.40 -28.30 3.02
CA LYS A 288 -0.18 -29.34 3.86
C LYS A 288 0.71 -29.64 5.06
N ASP A 289 0.11 -29.68 6.23
CA ASP A 289 0.72 -30.21 7.46
C ASP A 289 -0.32 -31.04 8.21
N GLY A 290 -0.11 -32.36 8.30
CA GLY A 290 -1.13 -33.27 8.83
C GLY A 290 -2.48 -33.10 8.10
N ASP A 291 -3.52 -32.71 8.86
CA ASP A 291 -4.88 -32.45 8.37
C ASP A 291 -5.16 -30.96 8.08
N VAL A 292 -4.14 -30.11 8.19
CA VAL A 292 -4.25 -28.67 7.90
C VAL A 292 -3.79 -28.42 6.47
N TYR A 293 -4.66 -27.78 5.69
CA TYR A 293 -4.41 -27.43 4.29
C TYR A 293 -4.59 -25.93 4.11
N LYS A 294 -3.72 -25.34 3.28
CA LYS A 294 -3.89 -23.97 2.77
C LYS A 294 -3.71 -23.95 1.27
N TYR A 295 -4.47 -23.08 0.60
CA TYR A 295 -4.44 -22.91 -0.84
C TYR A 295 -4.15 -21.46 -1.15
N PHE A 296 -3.24 -21.19 -2.07
CA PHE A 296 -2.93 -19.84 -2.51
C PHE A 296 -3.04 -19.72 -4.02
N SER A 297 -3.78 -18.70 -4.47
CA SER A 297 -3.91 -18.37 -5.89
C SER A 297 -2.62 -17.79 -6.49
N ARG A 298 -2.57 -17.56 -7.82
CA ARG A 298 -1.46 -16.90 -8.51
C ARG A 298 -1.03 -15.56 -7.88
N ASN A 299 -2.00 -14.75 -7.47
CA ASN A 299 -1.78 -13.44 -6.86
C ASN A 299 -1.66 -13.50 -5.33
N VAL A 300 -1.57 -14.72 -4.82
CA VAL A 300 -1.23 -15.03 -3.44
C VAL A 300 -2.32 -14.56 -2.46
N PHE A 301 -3.57 -14.85 -2.83
CA PHE A 301 -4.73 -14.78 -1.93
C PHE A 301 -5.00 -16.19 -1.37
N ASP A 302 -5.22 -16.27 -0.06
CA ASP A 302 -5.75 -17.44 0.68
C ASP A 302 -7.24 -17.60 0.32
#